data_AF-A0A960ADL8-F1
#
_entry.id   AF-A0A960ADL8-F1
#
_cell.length_a   1.000
_cell.length_b   1.000
_cell.length_c   1.000
_cell.angle_alpha   90.00
_cell.angle_beta   90.00
_cell.angle_gamma   90.00
#
_symmetry.space_group_name_H-M   'P 1'
#
loop_
_entity.id
_entity.type
_entity.pdbx_description
1 polymer ?
#
loop_
_entity_poly.entity_id
_entity_poly.type
_entity_poly.pdbx_seq_one_letter_code
_entity_poly.pdbx_strand_id
1 'polypeptide(L)'
;ADDVARAHEAFERSLAHADGLDLFRSWAAARLAICEVRRGELDAARGHVAAARSCGPGLARYEARWAEAELAAASGRDPAPLVARAVVDAERGGHLASAACLRAVLA
;
A
#
# COMPACT_ATOMS: atom_id res chain seq x y z
N ALA A 1 6.55 -14.56 9.85
CA ALA A 1 5.41 -15.25 9.19
C ALA A 1 4.12 -14.98 9.96
N ASP A 2 4.10 -15.21 11.28
CA ASP A 2 2.92 -14.96 12.13
C ASP A 2 2.47 -13.48 12.15
N ASP A 3 3.41 -12.54 12.26
CA ASP A 3 3.06 -11.11 12.31
C ASP A 3 2.38 -10.59 11.03
N VAL A 4 2.76 -11.13 9.85
CA VAL A 4 2.14 -10.73 8.57
C VAL A 4 0.72 -11.29 8.47
N ALA A 5 0.49 -12.51 8.95
CA ALA A 5 -0.85 -13.10 8.99
C ALA A 5 -1.77 -12.33 9.95
N ARG A 6 -1.28 -12.00 11.15
CA ARG A 6 -2.04 -11.21 12.13
C ARG A 6 -2.32 -9.78 11.65
N ALA A 7 -1.37 -9.17 10.96
CA ALA A 7 -1.55 -7.87 10.33
C ALA A 7 -2.62 -7.92 9.23
N HIS A 8 -2.58 -8.94 8.37
CA HIS A 8 -3.57 -9.16 7.32
C HIS A 8 -4.99 -9.20 7.91
N GLU A 9 -5.23 -10.08 8.89
CA GLU A 9 -6.54 -10.20 9.55
C GLU A 9 -7.00 -8.88 10.20
N ALA A 10 -6.08 -8.12 10.78
CA ALA A 10 -6.39 -6.82 11.37
C ALA A 10 -6.83 -5.80 10.30
N PHE A 11 -6.15 -5.77 9.15
CA PHE A 11 -6.51 -4.86 8.06
C PHE A 11 -7.77 -5.30 7.31
N GLU A 12 -8.04 -6.60 7.19
CA GLU A 12 -9.33 -7.11 6.71
C GLU A 12 -10.48 -6.65 7.62
N ARG A 13 -10.34 -6.81 8.94
CA ARG A 13 -11.34 -6.31 9.89
C ARG A 13 -11.49 -4.80 9.80
N SER A 14 -10.39 -4.06 9.67
CA SER A 14 -10.41 -2.61 9.50
C SER A 14 -11.19 -2.21 8.25
N LEU A 15 -10.91 -2.85 7.11
CA LEU A 15 -11.58 -2.60 5.84
C LEU A 15 -13.08 -2.90 5.90
N ALA A 16 -13.47 -3.99 6.57
CA ALA A 16 -14.87 -4.36 6.76
C ALA A 16 -15.68 -3.33 7.56
N HIS A 17 -15.02 -2.51 8.39
CA HIS A 17 -15.66 -1.47 9.20
C HIS A 17 -15.42 -0.04 8.68
N ALA A 18 -14.76 0.12 7.53
CA ALA A 18 -14.43 1.43 6.95
C ALA A 18 -15.56 2.02 6.09
N ASP A 19 -16.81 1.66 6.35
CA ASP A 19 -17.94 2.16 5.56
C ASP A 19 -18.16 3.66 5.77
N GLY A 20 -18.36 4.40 4.68
CA GLY A 20 -18.41 5.88 4.69
C GLY A 20 -17.10 6.58 5.07
N LEU A 21 -16.01 5.85 5.29
CA LEU A 21 -14.72 6.38 5.78
C LEU A 21 -13.61 6.20 4.73
N ASP A 22 -13.66 6.97 3.65
CA ASP A 22 -12.77 6.81 2.48
C ASP A 22 -11.27 6.84 2.80
N LEU A 23 -10.85 7.63 3.80
CA LEU A 23 -9.46 7.62 4.29
C LEU A 23 -9.07 6.24 4.82
N PHE A 24 -9.87 5.69 5.72
CA PHE A 24 -9.59 4.39 6.34
C PHE A 24 -9.77 3.23 5.36
N ARG A 25 -10.71 3.35 4.41
CA ARG A 25 -10.89 2.36 3.34
C ARG A 25 -9.65 2.27 2.45
N SER A 26 -9.18 3.42 1.94
CA SER A 26 -7.98 3.48 1.10
C SER A 26 -6.74 3.00 1.86
N TRP A 27 -6.59 3.43 3.11
CA TRP A 27 -5.49 3.03 3.98
C TRP A 27 -5.47 1.52 4.25
N ALA A 28 -6.58 0.96 4.74
CA ALA A 28 -6.67 -0.46 5.08
C ALA A 28 -6.43 -1.34 3.85
N ALA A 29 -6.99 -0.98 2.69
CA ALA A 29 -6.74 -1.67 1.44
C ALA A 29 -5.25 -1.64 1.05
N ALA A 30 -4.58 -0.49 1.16
CA ALA A 30 -3.14 -0.40 0.88
C ALA A 30 -2.30 -1.29 1.81
N ARG A 31 -2.62 -1.30 3.11
CA ARG A 31 -1.93 -2.12 4.10
C ARG A 31 -2.16 -3.62 3.90
N LEU A 32 -3.38 -3.99 3.52
CA LEU A 32 -3.76 -5.36 3.18
C LEU A 32 -2.98 -5.85 1.95
N ALA A 33 -2.93 -5.04 0.89
CA ALA A 33 -2.14 -5.35 -0.30
C ALA A 33 -0.66 -5.61 -0.01
N ILE A 34 -0.04 -4.83 0.88
CA ILE A 34 1.36 -5.03 1.30
C ILE A 34 1.52 -6.38 2.03
N CYS A 35 0.56 -6.77 2.86
CA CYS A 35 0.57 -8.07 3.53
C CYS A 35 0.44 -9.22 2.53
N GLU A 36 -0.44 -9.08 1.54
CA GLU A 36 -0.66 -10.06 0.47
C GLU A 36 0.57 -10.22 -0.42
N VAL A 37 1.24 -9.12 -0.81
CA VAL A 37 2.52 -9.16 -1.53
C VAL A 37 3.56 -9.97 -0.76
N ARG A 38 3.70 -9.73 0.54
CA ARG A 38 4.65 -10.47 1.40
C ARG A 38 4.31 -11.95 1.57
N ARG A 39 3.06 -12.34 1.31
CA ARG A 39 2.57 -13.72 1.33
C ARG A 39 2.64 -14.39 -0.05
N GLY A 40 2.97 -13.64 -1.11
CA GLY A 40 2.97 -14.13 -2.49
C GLY A 40 1.59 -14.11 -3.17
N GLU A 41 0.58 -13.51 -2.54
CA GLU A 41 -0.81 -13.50 -3.01
C GLU A 41 -1.06 -12.33 -3.97
N LEU A 42 -0.38 -12.33 -5.12
CA LEU A 42 -0.30 -11.17 -6.01
C LEU A 42 -1.65 -10.77 -6.66
N ASP A 43 -2.56 -11.73 -6.85
CA ASP A 43 -3.91 -11.45 -7.38
C ASP A 43 -4.78 -10.69 -6.38
N ALA A 44 -4.75 -11.10 -5.11
CA ALA A 44 -5.45 -10.40 -4.04
C ALA A 44 -4.88 -8.98 -3.86
N ALA A 45 -3.55 -8.88 -3.85
CA ALA A 45 -2.85 -7.60 -3.77
C ALA A 45 -3.23 -6.64 -4.91
N ARG A 46 -3.38 -7.14 -6.14
CA ARG A 46 -3.87 -6.33 -7.28
C ARG A 46 -5.21 -5.67 -6.99
N GLY A 47 -6.17 -6.45 -6.46
CA GLY A 47 -7.50 -5.94 -6.11
C GLY A 47 -7.44 -4.84 -5.06
N HIS A 48 -6.69 -5.06 -3.98
CA HIS A 48 -6.56 -4.09 -2.90
C HIS A 48 -5.75 -2.85 -3.27
N VAL A 49 -4.72 -2.96 -4.12
CA VAL A 49 -4.03 -1.78 -4.69
C VAL A 49 -5.01 -0.95 -5.51
N ALA A 50 -5.81 -1.56 -6.39
CA ALA A 50 -6.77 -0.83 -7.20
C ALA A 50 -7.79 -0.08 -6.33
N ALA A 51 -8.35 -0.75 -5.31
CA ALA A 51 -9.28 -0.13 -4.35
C ALA A 51 -8.63 1.01 -3.54
N ALA A 52 -7.38 0.83 -3.09
CA ALA A 52 -6.66 1.86 -2.35
C ALA A 52 -6.40 3.11 -3.19
N ARG A 53 -6.19 2.94 -4.51
CA ARG A 53 -5.92 4.04 -5.45
C ARG A 53 -7.19 4.76 -5.92
N SER A 54 -8.36 4.10 -5.86
CA SER A 54 -9.62 4.66 -6.36
C SER A 54 -10.35 5.57 -5.37
N CYS A 55 -9.99 5.55 -4.09
CA CYS A 55 -10.66 6.32 -3.04
C CYS A 55 -9.68 7.02 -2.09
N GLY A 56 -10.22 7.84 -1.20
CA GLY A 56 -9.46 8.47 -0.13
C GLY A 56 -8.83 9.83 -0.49
N PRO A 57 -8.60 10.67 0.54
CA PRO A 57 -7.95 11.96 0.39
C PRO A 57 -6.45 11.80 0.11
N GLY A 58 -5.77 12.89 -0.21
CA GLY A 58 -4.34 12.89 -0.56
C GLY A 58 -3.44 12.14 0.44
N LEU A 59 -3.78 12.19 1.73
CA LEU A 59 -3.04 11.51 2.80
C LEU A 59 -3.03 9.98 2.64
N ALA A 60 -4.16 9.36 2.27
CA ALA A 60 -4.27 7.92 2.09
C ALA A 60 -3.45 7.42 0.88
N ARG A 61 -3.21 8.30 -0.09
CA ARG A 61 -2.53 7.97 -1.34
C ARG A 61 -1.04 7.70 -1.16
N TYR A 62 -0.43 8.02 -0.02
CA TYR A 62 0.99 7.72 0.20
C TYR A 62 1.21 6.22 0.37
N GLU A 63 0.41 5.56 1.20
CA GLU A 63 0.48 4.11 1.39
C GLU A 63 -0.07 3.36 0.17
N ALA A 64 -1.09 3.90 -0.52
CA ALA A 64 -1.56 3.30 -1.78
C ALA A 64 -0.46 3.25 -2.86
N ARG A 65 0.36 4.31 -2.99
CA ARG A 65 1.51 4.32 -3.90
C ARG A 65 2.63 3.38 -3.45
N TRP A 66 2.84 3.24 -2.14
CA TRP A 66 3.78 2.27 -1.61
C TRP A 66 3.36 0.83 -1.95
N ALA A 67 2.09 0.48 -1.71
CA ALA A 67 1.55 -0.82 -2.08
C ALA A 67 1.66 -1.10 -3.59
N GLU A 68 1.43 -0.09 -4.43
CA GLU A 68 1.61 -0.19 -5.89
C GLU A 68 3.06 -0.50 -6.30
N ALA A 69 4.04 0.11 -5.63
CA ALA A 69 5.46 -0.14 -5.87
C ALA A 69 5.89 -1.55 -5.42
N GLU A 70 5.46 -2.00 -4.24
CA GLU A 70 5.69 -3.35 -3.72
C GLU A 70 5.13 -4.42 -4.67
N LEU A 71 3.90 -4.21 -5.16
CA LEU A 71 3.26 -5.10 -6.11
C LEU A 71 4.00 -5.12 -7.46
N ALA A 72 4.50 -3.99 -7.94
CA ALA A 72 5.30 -3.94 -9.16
C ALA A 72 6.56 -4.80 -9.01
N ALA A 73 7.33 -4.59 -7.93
CA ALA A 73 8.55 -5.33 -7.63
C ALA A 73 8.28 -6.85 -7.53
N ALA A 74 7.29 -7.25 -6.74
CA ALA A 74 6.94 -8.66 -6.54
C ALA A 74 6.36 -9.34 -7.80
N SER A 75 5.81 -8.55 -8.73
CA SER A 75 5.33 -9.05 -10.03
C SER A 75 6.41 -9.06 -11.12
N GLY A 76 7.68 -8.76 -10.79
CA GLY A 76 8.78 -8.70 -11.77
C GLY A 76 8.73 -7.49 -12.71
N ARG A 77 7.93 -6.46 -12.37
CA ARG A 77 7.92 -5.18 -13.10
C ARG A 77 8.87 -4.21 -12.42
N ASP A 78 9.53 -3.35 -13.19
CA ASP A 78 10.41 -2.32 -12.64
C ASP A 78 9.62 -1.30 -11.77
N PRO A 79 9.84 -1.25 -10.45
CA PRO A 79 9.17 -0.32 -9.56
C PRO A 79 9.81 1.08 -9.56
N ALA A 80 10.99 1.28 -10.16
CA ALA A 80 11.77 2.51 -10.02
C ALA A 80 11.00 3.80 -10.42
N PRO A 81 10.24 3.83 -11.53
CA PRO A 81 9.46 5.02 -11.89
C PRO A 81 8.37 5.36 -10.86
N LEU A 82 7.73 4.34 -10.28
CA LEU A 82 6.69 4.50 -9.26
C LEU A 82 7.30 5.03 -7.95
N VAL A 83 8.42 4.44 -7.53
CA VAL A 83 9.14 4.85 -6.32
C VAL A 83 9.63 6.29 -6.44
N ALA A 84 10.29 6.64 -7.56
CA ALA A 84 10.84 7.97 -7.75
C ALA A 84 9.76 9.06 -7.60
N ARG A 85 8.59 8.87 -8.21
CA ARG A 85 7.49 9.84 -8.08
C ARG A 85 6.88 9.84 -6.68
N ALA A 86 6.64 8.68 -6.11
CA ALA A 86 5.96 8.55 -4.83
C ALA A 86 6.79 9.10 -3.66
N VAL A 87 8.12 8.97 -3.70
CA VAL A 87 9.03 9.54 -2.69
C VAL A 87 8.93 11.07 -2.69
N VAL A 88 9.00 11.70 -3.87
CA VAL A 88 8.87 13.17 -3.98
C VAL A 88 7.53 13.65 -3.43
N ASP A 89 6.44 12.99 -3.82
CA ASP A 89 5.10 13.33 -3.33
C ASP A 89 5.00 13.19 -1.80
N ALA A 90 5.58 12.12 -1.23
CA ALA A 90 5.56 11.86 0.21
C ALA A 90 6.40 12.88 1.00
N GLU A 91 7.60 13.23 0.53
CA GLU A 91 8.47 14.21 1.18
C GLU A 91 7.85 15.60 1.17
N ARG A 92 7.32 16.04 0.02
CA ARG A 92 6.62 17.32 -0.08
C ARG A 92 5.39 17.38 0.84
N GLY A 93 4.75 16.24 1.09
CA GLY A 93 3.63 16.11 2.00
C GLY A 93 3.99 15.90 3.47
N GLY A 94 5.28 15.81 3.81
CA GLY A 94 5.75 15.51 5.17
C GLY A 94 5.55 14.05 5.61
N HIS A 95 5.18 13.14 4.71
CA HIS A 95 4.92 11.73 5.02
C HIS A 95 6.19 10.88 4.94
N LEU A 96 7.20 11.24 5.75
CA LEU A 96 8.56 10.69 5.68
C LEU A 96 8.62 9.17 5.92
N ALA A 97 7.69 8.63 6.70
CA ALA A 97 7.59 7.18 6.92
C ALA A 97 7.31 6.41 5.61
N SER A 98 6.39 6.91 4.77
CA SER A 98 6.15 6.29 3.46
C SER A 98 7.32 6.50 2.52
N ALA A 99 8.00 7.66 2.56
CA ALA A 99 9.18 7.89 1.72
C ALA A 99 10.30 6.89 2.04
N ALA A 100 10.52 6.57 3.32
CA ALA A 100 11.48 5.55 3.73
C ALA A 100 11.09 4.15 3.24
N CYS A 101 9.82 3.77 3.40
CA CYS A 101 9.33 2.47 2.92
C CYS A 101 9.41 2.34 1.39
N LEU A 102 9.07 3.39 0.65
CA LEU A 102 9.18 3.44 -0.81
C LEU A 102 10.62 3.25 -1.29
N ARG A 103 11.60 3.87 -0.62
CA ARG A 103 13.02 3.67 -0.95
C ARG A 103 13.45 2.22 -0.74
N ALA A 104 12.95 1.58 0.30
CA ALA A 104 13.27 0.19 0.62
C ALA A 104 12.75 -0.80 -0.44
N VAL A 105 11.77 -0.43 -1.29
CA VAL A 105 11.32 -1.27 -2.41
C VAL A 105 12.41 -1.48 -3.47
N LEU A 106 13.40 -0.57 -3.55
CA LEU A 106 14.50 -0.66 -4.51
C LEU A 106 15.77 -1.31 -3.94
N ALA A 107 15.77 -1.67 -2.65
CA ALA A 107 16.91 -2.25 -1.95
C ALA A 107 16.90 -3.78 -2.06
#